data_AF-A0A2E7Z0D9-F1
#
_entry.id   AF-A0A2E7Z0D9-F1
#
_cell.length_a   1.000
_cell.length_b   1.000
_cell.length_c   1.000
_cell.angle_alpha   90.00
_cell.angle_beta   90.00
_cell.angle_gamma   90.00
#
_symmetry.space_group_name_H-M   'P 1'
#
loop_
_entity.id
_entity.type
_entity.pdbx_description
1 polymer ?
#
loop_
_entity_poly.entity_id
_entity_poly.type
_entity_poly.pdbx_seq_one_letter_code
_entity_poly.pdbx_strand_id
1 'polypeptide(L)'
;MADNEQSNQERKYAPNTVGRQAFVESMAKMAGEVWDFHNRFEVGSGQFEGQSATEIVANRTSILDEEFNELAQAISEKEGDDAVADETADILFVAMGHAEAMGAPGIEGVDRVTGKSAAKTNETHAIRPDSGKVLPRKGKPHKWQ
;
A
#
# COMPACT_ATOMS: atom_id res chain seq x y z
N MET A 1 -5.02 -28.17 -14.12
CA MET A 1 -3.77 -27.75 -13.44
C MET A 1 -2.94 -27.10 -14.52
N ALA A 2 -2.93 -25.76 -14.57
CA ALA A 2 -2.15 -25.03 -15.56
C ALA A 2 -0.77 -24.81 -14.96
N ASP A 3 0.25 -25.36 -15.63
CA ASP A 3 1.65 -25.14 -15.32
C ASP A 3 1.95 -23.66 -15.47
N ASN A 4 2.14 -22.99 -14.32
CA ASN A 4 2.56 -21.61 -14.28
C ASN A 4 4.09 -21.62 -14.41
N GLU A 5 4.57 -21.75 -15.66
CA GLU A 5 5.97 -21.47 -15.99
C GLU A 5 6.22 -19.98 -15.70
N GLN A 6 6.55 -19.66 -14.45
CA GLN A 6 7.09 -18.35 -14.09
C GLN A 6 8.36 -18.16 -14.91
N SER A 7 8.26 -17.39 -15.99
CA SER A 7 9.41 -17.03 -16.81
C SER A 7 10.43 -16.39 -15.87
N ASN A 8 11.55 -17.07 -15.67
CA ASN A 8 12.63 -16.64 -14.81
C ASN A 8 13.44 -15.55 -15.56
N GLN A 9 12.77 -14.48 -15.98
CA GLN A 9 13.42 -13.33 -16.58
C GLN A 9 14.24 -12.66 -15.48
N GLU A 10 15.57 -12.73 -15.61
CA GLU A 10 16.48 -11.98 -14.76
C GLU A 10 16.06 -10.52 -14.75
N ARG A 11 15.72 -9.99 -13.57
CA ARG A 11 15.30 -8.59 -13.46
C ARG A 11 16.46 -7.68 -13.81
N LYS A 12 16.31 -7.00 -14.94
CA LYS A 12 17.20 -5.91 -15.33
C LYS A 12 16.80 -4.65 -14.57
N TYR A 13 17.78 -4.01 -13.93
CA TYR A 13 17.55 -2.68 -13.34
C TYR A 13 17.13 -1.68 -14.42
N ALA A 14 16.10 -0.90 -14.11
CA ALA A 14 15.72 0.30 -14.83
C ALA A 14 15.49 1.42 -13.80
N PRO A 15 15.92 2.67 -14.10
CA PRO A 15 15.64 3.80 -13.22
C PRO A 15 14.13 4.12 -13.20
N ASN A 16 13.70 4.81 -12.15
CA ASN A 16 12.33 5.37 -12.09
C ASN A 16 12.10 6.30 -13.30
N THR A 17 10.93 6.20 -13.92
CA THR A 17 10.54 7.00 -15.09
C THR A 17 9.84 8.30 -14.73
N VAL A 18 9.40 8.45 -13.47
CA VAL A 18 8.77 9.66 -12.93
C VAL A 18 9.74 10.38 -11.98
N GLY A 19 9.73 11.71 -12.01
CA GLY A 19 10.53 12.53 -11.11
C GLY A 19 10.14 12.33 -9.65
N ARG A 20 11.14 12.23 -8.75
CA ARG A 20 10.91 12.04 -7.30
C ARG A 20 9.96 13.10 -6.72
N GLN A 21 10.15 14.37 -7.08
CA GLN A 21 9.34 15.47 -6.57
C GLN A 21 7.87 15.32 -6.98
N ALA A 22 7.61 15.09 -8.26
CA ALA A 22 6.25 14.88 -8.77
C ALA A 22 5.54 13.72 -8.06
N PHE A 23 6.22 12.59 -7.87
CA PHE A 23 5.66 11.46 -7.12
C PHE A 23 5.33 11.83 -5.66
N VAL A 24 6.30 12.40 -4.94
CA VAL A 24 6.11 12.75 -3.51
C VAL A 24 5.02 13.80 -3.32
N GLU A 25 4.97 14.83 -4.17
CA GLU A 25 3.96 15.88 -4.10
C GLU A 25 2.55 15.34 -4.37
N SER A 26 2.39 14.44 -5.35
CA SER A 26 1.10 13.79 -5.59
C SER A 26 0.62 12.97 -4.38
N MET A 27 1.52 12.18 -3.76
CA MET A 27 1.17 11.41 -2.56
C MET A 27 0.82 12.32 -1.37
N ALA A 28 1.58 13.39 -1.18
CA ALA A 28 1.32 14.37 -0.12
C ALA A 28 -0.01 15.10 -0.32
N LYS A 29 -0.35 15.46 -1.56
CA LYS A 29 -1.63 16.06 -1.91
C LYS A 29 -2.80 15.13 -1.58
N MET A 30 -2.70 13.85 -1.92
CA MET A 30 -3.71 12.84 -1.58
C MET A 30 -3.88 12.70 -0.06
N ALA A 31 -2.78 12.63 0.70
CA ALA A 31 -2.84 12.58 2.15
C ALA A 31 -3.52 13.81 2.78
N GLY A 32 -3.30 14.99 2.20
CA GLY A 32 -4.04 16.21 2.57
C GLY A 32 -5.53 16.11 2.28
N GLU A 33 -5.92 15.61 1.10
CA GLU A 33 -7.34 15.43 0.77
C GLU A 33 -8.00 14.38 1.67
N VAL A 34 -7.32 13.30 2.06
CA VAL A 34 -7.86 12.32 3.03
C VAL A 34 -8.25 12.99 4.33
N TRP A 35 -7.39 13.87 4.87
CA TRP A 35 -7.69 14.65 6.06
C TRP A 35 -8.91 15.56 5.85
N ASP A 36 -8.91 16.33 4.77
CA ASP A 36 -10.00 17.27 4.48
C ASP A 36 -11.32 16.56 4.21
N PHE A 37 -11.29 15.40 3.55
CA PHE A 37 -12.43 14.54 3.30
C PHE A 37 -12.98 13.97 4.62
N HIS A 38 -12.12 13.40 5.46
CA HIS A 38 -12.52 12.88 6.77
C HIS A 38 -13.13 13.96 7.67
N ASN A 39 -12.60 15.17 7.66
CA ASN A 39 -13.18 16.31 8.37
C ASN A 39 -14.52 16.75 7.76
N ARG A 40 -14.61 16.79 6.42
CA ARG A 40 -15.82 17.19 5.68
C ARG A 40 -17.00 16.24 5.90
N PHE A 41 -16.71 14.94 6.02
CA PHE A 41 -17.72 13.89 6.19
C PHE A 41 -17.82 13.38 7.63
N GLU A 42 -17.06 13.96 8.56
CA GLU A 42 -17.03 13.59 9.98
C GLU A 42 -16.63 12.13 10.26
N VAL A 43 -15.91 11.49 9.33
CA VAL A 43 -15.47 10.09 9.39
C VAL A 43 -13.99 9.90 9.78
N GLY A 44 -13.39 10.95 10.35
CA GLY A 44 -11.99 10.96 10.78
C GLY A 44 -11.76 10.37 12.17
N SER A 45 -10.52 10.42 12.65
CA SER A 45 -10.10 9.88 13.96
C SER A 45 -10.97 10.31 15.14
N GLY A 46 -11.50 11.53 15.13
CA GLY A 46 -12.42 12.03 16.17
C GLY A 46 -13.70 11.20 16.30
N GLN A 47 -14.23 10.64 15.19
CA GLN A 47 -15.42 9.78 15.21
C GLN A 47 -15.20 8.48 15.99
N PHE A 48 -13.95 8.03 16.08
CA PHE A 48 -13.58 6.75 16.65
C PHE A 48 -12.95 6.88 18.05
N GLU A 49 -13.17 8.01 18.73
CA GLU A 49 -12.65 8.23 20.08
C GLU A 49 -13.05 7.07 21.01
N GLY A 50 -12.08 6.55 21.75
CA GLY A 50 -12.26 5.44 22.69
C GLY A 50 -12.24 4.04 22.06
N GLN A 51 -12.21 3.92 20.72
CA GLN A 51 -12.04 2.62 20.04
C GLN A 51 -10.56 2.28 19.87
N SER A 52 -10.24 1.00 19.90
CA SER A 52 -8.91 0.50 19.57
C SER A 52 -8.67 0.50 18.05
N ALA A 53 -7.41 0.56 17.63
CA ALA A 53 -7.03 0.45 16.22
C ALA A 53 -7.60 -0.80 15.54
N THR A 54 -7.71 -1.92 16.27
CA THR A 54 -8.30 -3.16 15.75
C THR A 54 -9.79 -3.03 15.49
N GLU A 55 -10.54 -2.41 16.40
CA GLU A 55 -11.98 -2.17 16.20
C GLU A 55 -12.22 -1.22 15.03
N ILE A 56 -11.43 -0.13 14.94
CA ILE A 56 -11.52 0.85 13.86
C ILE A 56 -11.30 0.19 12.50
N VAL A 57 -10.21 -0.58 12.36
CA VAL A 57 -9.92 -1.29 11.11
C VAL A 57 -11.00 -2.33 10.83
N ALA A 58 -11.40 -3.15 11.80
CA ALA A 58 -12.43 -4.16 11.60
C ALA A 58 -13.76 -3.57 11.08
N ASN A 59 -14.13 -2.38 11.56
CA ASN A 59 -15.33 -1.67 11.12
C ASN A 59 -15.20 -1.05 9.72
N ARG A 60 -13.97 -0.87 9.22
CA ARG A 60 -13.69 -0.20 7.95
C ARG A 60 -13.12 -1.13 6.87
N THR A 61 -12.76 -2.37 7.23
CA THR A 61 -12.16 -3.35 6.33
C THR A 61 -12.99 -3.57 5.07
N SER A 62 -14.33 -3.55 5.17
CA SER A 62 -15.20 -3.74 4.00
C SER A 62 -14.99 -2.68 2.91
N ILE A 63 -14.62 -1.45 3.30
CA ILE A 63 -14.32 -0.37 2.35
C ILE A 63 -13.05 -0.73 1.58
N LEU A 64 -12.01 -1.21 2.27
CA LEU A 64 -10.77 -1.63 1.60
C LEU A 64 -10.98 -2.87 0.72
N ASP A 65 -11.83 -3.81 1.16
CA ASP A 65 -12.18 -5.00 0.38
C ASP A 65 -12.91 -4.63 -0.91
N GLU A 66 -13.76 -3.60 -0.90
CA GLU A 66 -14.46 -3.06 -2.07
C GLU A 66 -13.45 -2.59 -3.14
N GLU A 67 -12.52 -1.71 -2.77
CA GLU A 67 -11.50 -1.19 -3.71
C GLU A 67 -10.62 -2.32 -4.31
N PHE A 68 -10.32 -3.36 -3.52
CA PHE A 68 -9.59 -4.53 -4.04
C PHE A 68 -10.41 -5.34 -5.04
N ASN A 69 -11.72 -5.44 -4.83
CA ASN A 69 -12.61 -6.13 -5.76
C ASN A 69 -12.77 -5.33 -7.06
N GLU A 70 -12.88 -4.00 -6.98
CA GLU A 70 -12.96 -3.12 -8.15
C GLU A 70 -11.67 -3.16 -8.97
N LEU A 71 -10.49 -3.08 -8.33
CA LEU A 71 -9.22 -3.30 -9.03
C LEU A 71 -9.15 -4.69 -9.71
N ALA A 72 -9.60 -5.74 -9.01
CA ALA A 72 -9.61 -7.09 -9.58
C ALA A 72 -10.58 -7.19 -10.78
N GLN A 73 -11.73 -6.52 -10.69
CA GLN A 73 -12.70 -6.43 -11.77
C GLN A 73 -12.11 -5.70 -12.97
N ALA A 74 -11.57 -4.50 -12.80
CA ALA A 74 -10.98 -3.69 -13.86
C ALA A 74 -9.89 -4.45 -14.64
N ILE A 75 -9.06 -5.22 -13.94
CA ILE A 75 -8.06 -6.11 -14.56
C ILE A 75 -8.75 -7.25 -15.33
N SER A 76 -9.74 -7.92 -14.73
CA SER A 76 -10.39 -9.09 -15.33
C SER A 76 -11.22 -8.74 -16.57
N GLU A 77 -11.88 -7.58 -16.54
CA GLU A 77 -12.75 -7.06 -17.59
C GLU A 77 -12.00 -6.23 -18.65
N LYS A 78 -10.70 -5.97 -18.41
CA LYS A 78 -9.81 -5.21 -19.31
C LYS A 78 -10.32 -3.79 -19.57
N GLU A 79 -10.73 -3.12 -18.51
CA GLU A 79 -11.32 -1.78 -18.58
C GLU A 79 -10.31 -0.70 -19.03
N GLY A 80 -9.02 -0.99 -18.95
CA GLY A 80 -7.93 -0.17 -19.49
C GLY A 80 -6.95 0.29 -18.41
N ASP A 81 -5.82 0.85 -18.86
CA ASP A 81 -4.73 1.26 -17.95
C ASP A 81 -5.16 2.40 -17.02
N ASP A 82 -5.99 3.33 -17.50
CA ASP A 82 -6.50 4.45 -16.70
C ASP A 82 -7.41 3.94 -15.56
N ALA A 83 -8.34 3.02 -15.85
CA ALA A 83 -9.19 2.41 -14.83
C ALA A 83 -8.35 1.68 -13.77
N VAL A 84 -7.38 0.85 -14.18
CA VAL A 84 -6.48 0.16 -13.23
C VAL A 84 -5.68 1.15 -12.38
N ALA A 85 -5.26 2.28 -12.95
CA ALA A 85 -4.54 3.32 -12.23
C ALA A 85 -5.43 4.03 -11.20
N ASP A 86 -6.69 4.32 -11.56
CA ASP A 86 -7.68 4.95 -10.69
C ASP A 86 -8.04 4.03 -9.52
N GLU A 87 -8.40 2.76 -9.76
CA GLU A 87 -8.71 1.79 -8.70
C GLU A 87 -7.51 1.55 -7.76
N THR A 88 -6.28 1.60 -8.30
CA THR A 88 -5.07 1.53 -7.47
C THR A 88 -4.91 2.76 -6.57
N ALA A 89 -5.30 3.93 -7.07
CA ALA A 89 -5.27 5.17 -6.30
C ALA A 89 -6.35 5.17 -5.20
N ASP A 90 -7.51 4.57 -5.45
CA ASP A 90 -8.59 4.47 -4.46
C ASP A 90 -8.24 3.52 -3.30
N ILE A 91 -7.60 2.38 -3.59
CA ILE A 91 -6.98 1.54 -2.54
C ILE A 91 -6.03 2.37 -1.65
N LEU A 92 -5.20 3.22 -2.27
CA LEU A 92 -4.26 4.05 -1.52
C LEU A 92 -5.00 5.11 -0.67
N PHE A 93 -6.03 5.74 -1.23
CA PHE A 93 -6.86 6.72 -0.53
C PHE A 93 -7.51 6.10 0.72
N VAL A 94 -8.14 4.93 0.57
CA VAL A 94 -8.77 4.20 1.67
C VAL A 94 -7.75 3.74 2.71
N ALA A 95 -6.58 3.25 2.28
CA ALA A 95 -5.51 2.83 3.19
C ALA A 95 -4.93 4.00 4.00
N MET A 96 -4.74 5.17 3.38
CA MET A 96 -4.38 6.40 4.08
C MET A 96 -5.49 6.84 5.04
N GLY A 97 -6.75 6.71 4.64
CA GLY A 97 -7.90 6.96 5.51
C GLY A 97 -7.90 6.05 6.74
N HIS A 98 -7.57 4.77 6.61
CA HIS A 98 -7.42 3.90 7.78
C HIS A 98 -6.32 4.38 8.73
N ALA A 99 -5.19 4.84 8.19
CA ALA A 99 -4.11 5.40 9.00
C ALA A 99 -4.55 6.68 9.75
N GLU A 100 -5.28 7.59 9.09
CA GLU A 100 -5.83 8.77 9.75
C GLU A 100 -6.84 8.38 10.83
N ALA A 101 -7.81 7.51 10.51
CA ALA A 101 -8.90 7.15 11.40
C ALA A 101 -8.43 6.49 12.70
N MET A 102 -7.29 5.79 12.67
CA MET A 102 -6.67 5.22 13.87
C MET A 102 -6.00 6.27 14.78
N GLY A 103 -5.84 7.51 14.34
CA GLY A 103 -5.12 8.55 15.07
C GLY A 103 -3.63 8.22 15.24
N ALA A 104 -3.10 8.47 16.45
CA ALA A 104 -1.67 8.27 16.74
C ALA A 104 -1.14 6.86 16.38
N PRO A 105 -1.81 5.74 16.73
CA PRO A 105 -1.40 4.41 16.28
C PRO A 105 -1.19 4.26 14.77
N GLY A 106 -2.01 4.92 13.95
CA GLY A 106 -1.90 4.88 12.50
C GLY A 106 -0.65 5.62 12.00
N ILE A 107 -0.44 6.84 12.48
CA ILE A 107 0.74 7.65 12.16
C ILE A 107 2.04 6.94 12.58
N GLU A 108 2.09 6.42 13.81
CA GLU A 108 3.24 5.66 14.28
C GLU A 108 3.49 4.39 13.44
N GLY A 109 2.41 3.77 12.94
CA GLY A 109 2.48 2.65 12.01
C GLY A 109 3.22 3.01 10.73
N VAL A 110 2.82 4.12 10.10
CA VAL A 110 3.46 4.67 8.90
C VAL A 110 4.94 4.99 9.16
N ASP A 111 5.25 5.66 10.27
CA ASP A 111 6.63 6.03 10.62
C ASP A 111 7.52 4.80 10.84
N ARG A 112 7.02 3.79 11.56
CA ARG A 112 7.76 2.53 11.77
C ARG A 112 8.05 1.81 10.46
N VAL A 113 7.10 1.77 9.53
CA VAL A 113 7.29 1.11 8.22
C VAL A 113 8.25 1.91 7.34
N THR A 114 8.16 3.24 7.36
CA THR A 114 9.06 4.15 6.65
C THR A 114 10.49 3.98 7.13
N GLY A 115 10.73 4.06 8.44
CA GLY A 115 12.06 3.87 9.04
C GLY A 115 12.65 2.48 8.76
N LYS A 116 11.84 1.42 8.90
CA LYS A 116 12.26 0.04 8.56
C LYS A 116 12.63 -0.10 7.09
N SER A 117 11.93 0.59 6.20
CA SER A 117 12.18 0.51 4.75
C SER A 117 13.41 1.31 4.34
N ALA A 118 13.61 2.50 4.93
CA ALA A 118 14.81 3.31 4.73
C ALA A 118 16.10 2.61 5.22
N ALA A 119 16.01 1.77 6.25
CA ALA A 119 17.13 0.98 6.75
C ALA A 119 17.50 -0.23 5.87
N LYS A 120 16.70 -0.57 4.84
CA LYS A 120 17.01 -1.70 3.95
C LYS A 120 18.15 -1.31 3.01
N THR A 121 19.16 -2.17 2.94
CA THR A 121 20.31 -2.02 2.03
C THR A 121 20.50 -3.30 1.22
N ASN A 122 21.23 -3.21 0.09
CA ASN A 122 21.58 -4.38 -0.73
C ASN A 122 22.48 -5.40 0.00
N GLU A 123 23.11 -4.97 1.10
CA GLU A 123 23.90 -5.81 2.00
C GLU A 123 23.02 -6.61 2.97
N THR A 124 21.95 -6.00 3.48
CA THR A 124 21.08 -6.61 4.50
C THR A 124 19.90 -7.36 3.89
N HIS A 125 19.51 -6.99 2.67
CA HIS A 125 18.36 -7.53 1.96
C HIS A 125 18.73 -7.99 0.55
N ALA A 126 17.90 -8.87 0.00
CA ALA A 126 17.98 -9.32 -1.37
C ALA A 126 16.58 -9.46 -1.97
N ILE A 127 16.53 -9.41 -3.28
CA ILE A 127 15.32 -9.61 -4.05
C ILE A 127 15.08 -11.11 -4.22
N ARG A 128 13.90 -11.60 -3.83
CA ARG A 128 13.47 -12.98 -4.10
C ARG A 128 13.18 -13.11 -5.61
N PRO A 129 13.80 -14.07 -6.34
CA PRO A 129 13.71 -14.14 -7.79
C PRO A 129 12.28 -14.28 -8.33
N ASP A 130 11.51 -15.21 -7.76
CA ASP A 130 10.15 -15.62 -8.15
C ASP A 130 9.09 -14.50 -8.15
N SER A 131 9.20 -13.52 -7.24
CA SER A 131 8.01 -12.78 -6.77
C SER A 131 8.13 -11.27 -6.82
N GLY A 132 9.33 -10.72 -6.95
CA GLY A 132 9.52 -9.28 -6.74
C GLY A 132 10.24 -8.95 -5.45
N LYS A 133 10.01 -9.74 -4.42
CA LYS A 133 9.97 -9.24 -3.05
C LYS A 133 11.34 -8.98 -2.44
N VAL A 134 11.53 -7.82 -1.81
CA VAL A 134 12.73 -7.51 -1.03
C VAL A 134 12.64 -8.18 0.35
N LEU A 135 13.57 -9.09 0.64
CA LEU A 135 13.60 -9.91 1.84
C LEU A 135 14.94 -9.80 2.58
N PRO A 136 14.95 -9.90 3.93
CA PRO A 136 16.19 -9.91 4.69
C PRO A 136 17.00 -11.17 4.35
N ARG A 137 18.31 -11.02 4.17
CA ARG A 137 19.22 -12.15 3.90
C ARG A 137 19.40 -13.09 5.09
N LYS A 138 19.12 -12.61 6.32
CA LYS A 138 19.28 -13.38 7.57
C LYS A 138 18.01 -13.32 8.42
N GLY A 139 17.81 -14.34 9.26
CA GLY A 139 16.82 -14.35 10.35
C GLY A 139 15.38 -14.71 9.98
N LYS A 140 15.03 -14.91 8.70
CA LYS A 140 13.67 -15.32 8.28
C LYS A 140 13.69 -16.32 7.10
N PRO A 141 14.22 -17.55 7.28
CA PRO A 141 14.38 -18.53 6.19
C PRO A 141 13.03 -18.95 5.57
N HIS A 142 11.96 -19.02 6.34
CA HIS A 142 10.60 -19.33 5.83
C HIS A 142 10.07 -18.32 4.80
N LYS A 143 10.66 -17.11 4.70
CA LYS A 143 10.26 -16.13 3.68
C LYS A 143 10.87 -16.40 2.31
N TRP A 144 11.91 -17.24 2.26
CA TRP A 144 12.63 -17.61 1.04
C TRP A 144 12.09 -18.89 0.39
N GLN A 145 11.10 -19.52 1.03
CA GLN A 145 10.32 -20.62 0.47
C GLN A 145 9.21 -20.08 -0.43
#